data_AF-A0A527WD38-F1
#
_entry.id   AF-A0A527WD38-F1
#
_cell.length_a   1.000
_cell.length_b   1.000
_cell.length_c   1.000
_cell.angle_alpha   90.00
_cell.angle_beta   90.00
_cell.angle_gamma   90.00
#
_symmetry.space_group_name_H-M   'P 1'
#
loop_
_entity.id
_entity.type
_entity.pdbx_description
1 polymer ?
#
loop_
_entity_poly.entity_id
_entity_poly.type
_entity_poly.pdbx_seq_one_letter_code
_entity_poly.pdbx_strand_id
1 'polypeptide(L)'
;FFHGGPELVRRSETLRGFGFSQAVNRALDAADRCPFPGPTAALHLRSGDIVRGKYRFMPDFSDKVVASTLVKSIVSELASKGLTTLLIGQDRATLEYLRSQTGALQSDDLGSAEFEDETLRAFFEMRLMARCRTIYAGNSVYASVASTMGDIALVHPKTLFGGSRAAEMILAELSRHQGDYHPLEAAFGYQTAFLDLEGQIGSARAKDILEKAHALDPENDVYPLKVAAAYFRDRHYRSGEAVLKALMTTQFEASSAMPLRAIGVLVRRSWRGGHVMSKDFESFFAAAADGHPYAAACSAHILHVVFGKLKPARRMIAMSLEAEPNNALFKRIKRHIRPLTTPQSGLLAKARLRLWKAGIRI
;
A
#
# COMPACT_ATOMS: atom_id res chain seq x y z
N PHE A 1 -15.61 -47.41 -25.47
CA PHE A 1 -16.14 -46.53 -24.41
C PHE A 1 -15.00 -46.11 -23.49
N PHE A 2 -14.28 -45.03 -23.85
CA PHE A 2 -13.31 -44.39 -22.96
C PHE A 2 -13.78 -42.95 -22.76
N HIS A 3 -14.57 -42.73 -21.70
CA HIS A 3 -14.82 -41.41 -21.15
C HIS A 3 -14.11 -41.35 -19.80
N GLY A 4 -12.92 -40.74 -19.83
CA GLY A 4 -12.08 -40.52 -18.66
C GLY A 4 -11.06 -39.46 -19.04
N GLY A 5 -11.54 -38.24 -19.31
CA GLY A 5 -10.66 -37.07 -19.29
C GLY A 5 -10.10 -36.90 -17.86
N PRO A 6 -8.91 -36.32 -17.69
CA PRO A 6 -8.33 -36.13 -16.37
C PRO A 6 -9.30 -35.31 -15.51
N GLU A 7 -9.79 -35.89 -14.42
CA GLU A 7 -10.48 -35.15 -13.38
C GLU A 7 -9.53 -34.07 -12.87
N LEU A 8 -9.91 -32.81 -13.05
CA LEU A 8 -9.20 -31.70 -12.43
C LEU A 8 -9.36 -31.85 -10.92
N VAL A 9 -8.32 -32.35 -10.26
CA VAL A 9 -8.22 -32.41 -8.79
C VAL A 9 -8.64 -31.05 -8.24
N ARG A 10 -9.63 -31.03 -7.34
CA ARG A 10 -10.09 -29.76 -6.76
C ARG A 10 -8.93 -29.13 -6.01
N ARG A 11 -8.77 -27.81 -6.09
CA ARG A 11 -7.62 -27.14 -5.45
C ARG A 11 -7.57 -27.39 -3.93
N SER A 12 -8.73 -27.57 -3.32
CA SER A 12 -8.90 -27.93 -1.90
C SER A 12 -8.42 -29.35 -1.58
N GLU A 13 -8.47 -30.29 -2.53
CA GLU A 13 -7.92 -31.65 -2.39
C GLU A 13 -6.40 -31.63 -2.44
N THR A 14 -5.80 -30.80 -3.30
CA THR A 14 -4.34 -30.60 -3.33
C THR A 14 -3.82 -30.01 -2.00
N LEU A 15 -4.51 -29.02 -1.44
CA LEU A 15 -4.14 -28.45 -0.12
C LEU A 15 -4.26 -29.47 1.02
N ARG A 16 -5.29 -30.31 1.00
CA ARG A 16 -5.46 -31.39 1.99
C ARG A 16 -4.40 -32.48 1.86
N GLY A 17 -3.85 -32.67 0.65
CA GLY A 17 -2.78 -33.61 0.37
C GLY A 17 -1.43 -33.30 1.03
N PHE A 18 -1.22 -32.10 1.59
CA PHE A 18 0.03 -31.74 2.27
C PHE A 18 0.23 -32.43 3.63
N GLY A 19 -0.84 -33.01 4.22
CA GLY A 19 -0.76 -33.66 5.54
C GLY A 19 -0.50 -32.68 6.69
N PHE A 20 -1.54 -32.00 7.17
CA PHE A 20 -1.42 -31.08 8.31
C PHE A 20 -1.18 -31.83 9.62
N SER A 21 -0.53 -31.16 10.58
CA SER A 21 -0.35 -31.70 11.94
C SER A 21 -1.70 -31.90 12.65
N GLN A 22 -1.74 -32.78 13.65
CA GLN A 22 -2.95 -33.04 14.42
C GLN A 22 -3.52 -31.77 15.09
N ALA A 23 -2.66 -30.86 15.54
CA ALA A 23 -3.08 -29.59 16.12
C ALA A 23 -3.82 -28.71 15.09
N VAL A 24 -3.28 -28.62 13.88
CA VAL A 24 -3.93 -27.88 12.78
C VAL A 24 -5.24 -28.53 12.39
N ASN A 25 -5.28 -29.86 12.21
CA ASN A 25 -6.53 -30.56 11.90
C ASN A 25 -7.62 -30.32 12.95
N ARG A 26 -7.28 -30.30 14.24
CA ARG A 26 -8.23 -29.95 15.31
C ARG A 26 -8.78 -28.52 15.17
N ALA A 27 -7.95 -27.56 14.79
CA ALA A 27 -8.40 -26.19 14.53
C ALA A 27 -9.34 -26.12 13.32
N LEU A 28 -9.05 -26.86 12.24
CA LEU A 28 -9.92 -26.95 11.07
C LEU A 28 -11.27 -27.60 11.42
N ASP A 29 -11.24 -28.71 12.16
CA ASP A 29 -12.44 -29.44 12.58
C ASP A 29 -13.31 -28.62 13.55
N ALA A 30 -12.68 -27.80 14.41
CA ALA A 30 -13.41 -26.88 15.28
C ALA A 30 -14.17 -25.84 14.45
N ALA A 31 -13.49 -25.22 13.46
CA ALA A 31 -14.12 -24.26 12.57
C ALA A 31 -15.27 -24.88 11.76
N ASP A 32 -15.21 -26.17 11.40
CA ASP A 32 -16.29 -26.86 10.67
C ASP A 32 -17.56 -27.03 11.51
N ARG A 33 -17.44 -27.10 12.84
CA ARG A 33 -18.57 -27.27 13.77
C ARG A 33 -19.27 -25.97 14.12
N CYS A 34 -18.64 -24.82 13.89
CA CYS A 34 -19.23 -23.52 14.23
C CYS A 34 -20.45 -23.22 13.33
N PRO A 35 -21.66 -23.02 13.87
CA PRO A 35 -22.83 -22.71 13.06
C PRO A 35 -22.76 -21.27 12.53
N PHE A 36 -23.17 -21.07 11.28
CA PHE A 36 -23.49 -19.72 10.78
C PHE A 36 -25.00 -19.48 10.89
N PRO A 37 -25.43 -18.25 11.21
CA PRO A 37 -26.86 -17.91 11.31
C PRO A 37 -27.59 -17.93 9.96
N GLY A 38 -26.86 -18.02 8.85
CA GLY A 38 -27.41 -18.07 7.50
C GLY A 38 -26.29 -18.07 6.45
N PRO A 39 -26.63 -17.77 5.18
CA PRO A 39 -25.66 -17.51 4.14
C PRO A 39 -24.65 -16.42 4.52
N THR A 40 -23.36 -16.78 4.60
CA THR A 40 -22.31 -15.86 5.06
C THR A 40 -21.32 -15.54 3.96
N ALA A 41 -20.90 -14.29 3.86
CA ALA A 41 -19.72 -13.85 3.12
C ALA A 41 -18.62 -13.42 4.10
N ALA A 42 -17.38 -13.78 3.82
CA ALA A 42 -16.24 -13.34 4.61
C ALA A 42 -15.70 -12.01 4.07
N LEU A 43 -15.31 -11.09 4.95
CA LEU A 43 -14.59 -9.87 4.62
C LEU A 43 -13.28 -9.82 5.42
N HIS A 44 -12.16 -9.95 4.69
CA HIS A 44 -10.83 -10.01 5.29
C HIS A 44 -10.13 -8.65 5.30
N LEU A 45 -9.82 -8.16 6.50
CA LEU A 45 -9.18 -6.87 6.77
C LEU A 45 -7.72 -7.07 7.17
N ARG A 46 -6.84 -7.02 6.19
CA ARG A 46 -5.39 -6.99 6.43
C ARG A 46 -4.99 -5.61 6.94
N SER A 47 -4.23 -5.52 8.03
CA SER A 47 -3.69 -4.25 8.54
C SER A 47 -2.17 -4.38 8.67
N GLY A 48 -1.71 -4.91 9.80
CA GLY A 48 -0.36 -5.41 10.03
C GLY A 48 0.75 -4.52 9.47
N ASP A 49 1.65 -5.14 8.72
CA ASP A 49 2.84 -4.52 8.18
C ASP A 49 2.59 -3.45 7.09
N ILE A 50 1.38 -3.45 6.49
CA ILE A 50 1.00 -2.54 5.39
C ILE A 50 0.36 -1.26 5.92
N VAL A 51 -0.50 -1.33 6.94
CA VAL A 51 -1.12 -0.12 7.52
C VAL A 51 -0.29 0.42 8.68
N ARG A 52 0.16 -0.48 9.57
CA ARG A 52 0.84 -0.10 10.82
C ARG A 52 2.36 -0.23 10.74
N GLY A 53 2.88 -1.01 9.79
CA GLY A 53 4.31 -1.29 9.68
C GLY A 53 5.05 -0.56 8.57
N LYS A 54 6.20 -1.11 8.21
CA LYS A 54 7.17 -0.52 7.27
C LYS A 54 6.67 -0.38 5.83
N TYR A 55 5.61 -1.08 5.44
CA TYR A 55 5.08 -1.01 4.07
C TYR A 55 4.04 0.11 3.89
N ARG A 56 3.65 0.83 4.94
CA ARG A 56 2.71 1.97 4.84
C ARG A 56 3.21 3.10 3.94
N PHE A 57 4.53 3.24 3.86
CA PHE A 57 5.22 4.17 2.96
C PHE A 57 5.26 3.71 1.49
N MET A 58 4.55 2.64 1.12
CA MET A 58 4.56 2.04 -0.21
C MET A 58 3.13 1.86 -0.74
N PRO A 59 2.53 2.91 -1.34
CA PRO A 59 1.19 2.89 -1.94
C PRO A 59 0.85 1.68 -2.81
N ASP A 60 1.82 1.04 -3.47
CA ASP A 60 1.62 -0.17 -4.29
C ASP A 60 1.11 -1.39 -3.50
N PHE A 61 1.21 -1.35 -2.17
CA PHE A 61 0.64 -2.35 -1.27
C PHE A 61 -0.83 -2.07 -0.90
N SER A 62 -1.40 -0.94 -1.30
CA SER A 62 -2.78 -0.57 -0.94
C SER A 62 -3.79 -1.59 -1.48
N ASP A 63 -3.57 -2.16 -2.67
CA ASP A 63 -4.42 -3.23 -3.23
C ASP A 63 -4.47 -4.52 -2.37
N LYS A 64 -3.57 -4.68 -1.39
CA LYS A 64 -3.58 -5.83 -0.48
C LYS A 64 -4.52 -5.64 0.71
N VAL A 65 -5.02 -4.43 0.91
CA VAL A 65 -5.78 -4.03 2.10
C VAL A 65 -7.15 -3.53 1.65
N VAL A 66 -8.17 -3.94 2.39
CA VAL A 66 -9.48 -3.31 2.31
C VAL A 66 -9.50 -2.21 3.37
N ALA A 67 -9.73 -0.97 2.96
CA ALA A 67 -9.83 0.14 3.90
C ALA A 67 -10.95 -0.14 4.91
N SER A 68 -10.63 -0.11 6.21
CA SER A 68 -11.57 -0.34 7.30
C SER A 68 -12.74 0.67 7.28
N THR A 69 -12.49 1.87 6.75
CA THR A 69 -13.48 2.93 6.52
C THR A 69 -14.49 2.63 5.42
N LEU A 70 -14.28 1.61 4.58
CA LEU A 70 -15.25 1.17 3.56
C LEU A 70 -16.16 0.03 4.08
N VAL A 71 -15.82 -0.57 5.22
CA VAL A 71 -16.43 -1.84 5.69
C VAL A 71 -17.92 -1.70 5.94
N LYS A 72 -18.39 -0.62 6.56
CA LYS A 72 -19.83 -0.40 6.81
C LYS A 72 -20.63 -0.43 5.51
N SER A 73 -20.11 0.20 4.45
CA SER A 73 -20.74 0.20 3.13
C SER A 73 -20.73 -1.20 2.50
N ILE A 74 -19.62 -1.94 2.62
CA ILE A 74 -19.54 -3.34 2.15
C ILE A 74 -20.55 -4.22 2.87
N VAL A 75 -20.62 -4.15 4.21
CA VAL A 75 -21.56 -4.96 5.01
C VAL A 75 -23.00 -4.65 4.60
N SER A 76 -23.36 -3.37 4.43
CA SER A 76 -24.69 -2.98 3.97
C SER A 76 -25.02 -3.53 2.58
N GLU A 77 -24.08 -3.49 1.64
CA GLU A 77 -24.25 -4.03 0.30
C GLU A 77 -24.43 -5.55 0.31
N LEU A 78 -23.67 -6.27 1.14
CA LEU A 78 -23.81 -7.72 1.30
C LEU A 78 -25.12 -8.10 1.98
N ALA A 79 -25.54 -7.34 3.00
CA ALA A 79 -26.83 -7.53 3.67
C ALA A 79 -28.01 -7.35 2.70
N SER A 80 -27.93 -6.38 1.78
CA SER A 80 -28.96 -6.20 0.73
C SER A 80 -29.11 -7.41 -0.21
N LYS A 81 -28.08 -8.26 -0.27
CA LYS A 81 -28.05 -9.53 -1.03
C LYS A 81 -28.44 -10.75 -0.17
N GLY A 82 -28.92 -10.51 1.06
CA GLY A 82 -29.29 -11.56 2.00
C GLY A 82 -28.09 -12.31 2.59
N LEU A 83 -26.92 -11.67 2.67
CA LEU A 83 -25.70 -12.28 3.21
C LEU A 83 -25.35 -11.66 4.57
N THR A 84 -25.11 -12.52 5.56
CA THR A 84 -24.40 -12.14 6.78
C THR A 84 -22.93 -11.91 6.48
N THR A 85 -22.30 -10.94 7.11
CA THR A 85 -20.86 -10.70 6.95
C THR A 85 -20.07 -11.23 8.15
N LEU A 86 -19.02 -12.01 7.88
CA LEU A 86 -18.00 -12.41 8.85
C LEU A 86 -16.74 -11.55 8.65
N LEU A 87 -16.39 -10.74 9.64
CA LEU A 87 -15.17 -9.93 9.65
C LEU A 87 -14.00 -10.75 10.20
N ILE A 88 -12.90 -10.82 9.43
CA ILE A 88 -11.64 -11.41 9.88
C ILE A 88 -10.51 -10.41 9.67
N GLY A 89 -9.78 -10.06 10.71
CA GLY A 89 -8.70 -9.08 10.62
C GLY A 89 -7.82 -9.05 11.88
N GLN A 90 -6.74 -8.29 11.79
CA GLN A 90 -5.71 -8.25 12.84
C GLN A 90 -5.96 -7.17 13.91
N ASP A 91 -6.72 -6.12 13.58
CA ASP A 91 -6.96 -4.99 14.48
C ASP A 91 -8.27 -5.17 15.27
N ARG A 92 -8.17 -5.67 16.50
CA ARG A 92 -9.35 -6.06 17.27
C ARG A 92 -10.22 -4.87 17.69
N ALA A 93 -9.62 -3.72 17.98
CA ALA A 93 -10.38 -2.51 18.32
C ALA A 93 -11.22 -2.03 17.13
N THR A 94 -10.63 -1.97 15.93
CA THR A 94 -11.35 -1.61 14.70
C THR A 94 -12.45 -2.62 14.38
N LEU A 95 -12.18 -3.92 14.55
CA LEU A 95 -13.19 -4.96 14.34
C LEU A 95 -14.36 -4.84 15.32
N GLU A 96 -14.11 -4.54 16.59
CA GLU A 96 -15.18 -4.40 17.59
C GLU A 96 -16.05 -3.18 17.32
N TYR A 97 -15.42 -2.06 16.98
CA TYR A 97 -16.14 -0.90 16.49
C TYR A 97 -17.02 -1.27 15.29
N LEU A 98 -16.46 -1.87 14.23
CA LEU A 98 -17.23 -2.23 13.04
C LEU A 98 -18.38 -3.20 13.34
N ARG A 99 -18.15 -4.21 14.20
CA ARG A 99 -19.19 -5.12 14.69
C ARG A 99 -20.33 -4.37 15.36
N SER A 100 -20.02 -3.46 16.29
CA SER A 100 -21.04 -2.68 16.99
C SER A 100 -21.88 -1.82 16.04
N GLN A 101 -21.28 -1.35 14.94
CA GLN A 101 -21.94 -0.46 13.99
C GLN A 101 -22.74 -1.19 12.91
N THR A 102 -22.42 -2.46 12.64
CA THR A 102 -23.02 -3.18 11.51
C THR A 102 -23.72 -4.49 11.88
N GLY A 103 -23.54 -4.99 13.09
CA GLY A 103 -24.00 -6.32 13.50
C GLY A 103 -23.31 -7.47 12.77
N ALA A 104 -22.14 -7.23 12.18
CA ALA A 104 -21.38 -8.29 11.50
C ALA A 104 -20.78 -9.26 12.52
N LEU A 105 -20.62 -10.53 12.13
CA LEU A 105 -19.97 -11.53 12.97
C LEU A 105 -18.47 -11.26 13.01
N GLN A 106 -17.83 -11.56 14.12
CA GLN A 106 -16.38 -11.71 14.21
C GLN A 106 -15.98 -13.18 14.36
N SER A 107 -14.71 -13.47 14.11
CA SER A 107 -14.15 -14.80 14.37
C SER A 107 -14.23 -15.19 15.86
N ASP A 108 -14.17 -14.22 16.79
CA ASP A 108 -14.28 -14.49 18.23
C ASP A 108 -15.68 -14.94 18.65
N ASP A 109 -16.74 -14.41 18.00
CA ASP A 109 -18.12 -14.87 18.20
C ASP A 109 -18.29 -16.37 17.83
N LEU A 110 -17.31 -16.94 17.13
CA LEU A 110 -17.30 -18.32 16.65
C LEU A 110 -16.21 -19.16 17.31
N GLY A 111 -15.50 -18.65 18.32
CA GLY A 111 -14.53 -19.41 19.10
C GLY A 111 -13.05 -19.21 18.70
N SER A 112 -12.70 -18.22 17.85
CA SER A 112 -11.29 -18.01 17.51
C SER A 112 -10.41 -17.61 18.70
N ALA A 113 -11.01 -16.98 19.72
CA ALA A 113 -10.33 -16.59 20.95
C ALA A 113 -9.84 -17.79 21.79
N GLU A 114 -10.37 -18.99 21.56
CA GLU A 114 -9.97 -20.22 22.27
C GLU A 114 -8.58 -20.72 21.84
N PHE A 115 -8.05 -20.21 20.72
CA PHE A 115 -6.74 -20.56 20.21
C PHE A 115 -5.71 -19.49 20.62
N GLU A 116 -4.95 -19.77 21.68
CA GLU A 116 -3.84 -18.90 22.12
C GLU A 116 -2.71 -18.83 21.08
N ASP A 117 -2.44 -19.95 20.40
CA ASP A 117 -1.45 -20.01 19.32
C ASP A 117 -1.97 -19.30 18.07
N GLU A 118 -1.26 -18.25 17.64
CA GLU A 118 -1.66 -17.43 16.49
C GLU A 118 -1.73 -18.22 15.18
N THR A 119 -0.92 -19.26 15.03
CA THR A 119 -0.91 -20.10 13.83
C THR A 119 -2.16 -20.98 13.80
N LEU A 120 -2.52 -21.62 14.91
CA LEU A 120 -3.75 -22.41 15.02
C LEU A 120 -4.99 -21.52 14.85
N ARG A 121 -4.99 -20.33 15.46
CA ARG A 121 -6.05 -19.33 15.26
C ARG A 121 -6.18 -18.93 13.79
N ALA A 122 -5.06 -18.70 13.09
CA ALA A 122 -5.07 -18.40 11.67
C ALA A 122 -5.66 -19.55 10.82
N PHE A 123 -5.32 -20.80 11.12
CA PHE A 123 -5.91 -21.95 10.42
C PHE A 123 -7.42 -22.09 10.68
N PHE A 124 -7.85 -21.88 11.93
CA PHE A 124 -9.25 -21.85 12.31
C PHE A 124 -10.03 -20.76 11.52
N GLU A 125 -9.53 -19.53 11.52
CA GLU A 125 -10.13 -18.40 10.81
C GLU A 125 -10.15 -18.59 9.28
N MET A 126 -9.04 -19.06 8.69
CA MET A 126 -9.01 -19.42 7.26
C MET A 126 -10.05 -20.48 6.93
N ARG A 127 -10.29 -21.44 7.83
CA ARG A 127 -11.32 -22.47 7.65
C ARG A 127 -12.73 -21.91 7.79
N LEU A 128 -12.99 -20.98 8.70
CA LEU A 128 -14.26 -20.25 8.75
C LEU A 128 -14.54 -19.50 7.44
N MET A 129 -13.53 -18.80 6.90
CA MET A 129 -13.65 -18.13 5.60
C MET A 129 -13.95 -19.11 4.47
N ALA A 130 -13.27 -20.26 4.45
CA ALA A 130 -13.43 -21.32 3.45
C ALA A 130 -14.85 -21.92 3.41
N ARG A 131 -15.63 -21.78 4.49
CA ARG A 131 -17.03 -22.24 4.57
C ARG A 131 -18.05 -21.18 4.12
N CYS A 132 -17.60 -19.94 3.90
CA CYS A 132 -18.46 -18.86 3.42
C CYS A 132 -18.81 -19.03 1.93
N ARG A 133 -19.83 -18.32 1.43
CA ARG A 133 -20.19 -18.33 0.00
C ARG A 133 -19.14 -17.67 -0.88
N THR A 134 -18.50 -16.63 -0.36
CA THR A 134 -17.50 -15.82 -1.07
C THR A 134 -16.61 -15.14 -0.05
N ILE A 135 -15.34 -14.95 -0.40
CA ILE A 135 -14.40 -14.15 0.37
C ILE A 135 -14.19 -12.82 -0.35
N TYR A 136 -14.42 -11.71 0.36
CA TYR A 136 -14.05 -10.37 -0.07
C TYR A 136 -12.74 -9.97 0.62
N ALA A 137 -11.71 -9.68 -0.17
CA ALA A 137 -10.42 -9.24 0.36
C ALA A 137 -9.61 -8.46 -0.69
N GLY A 138 -8.60 -7.72 -0.22
CA GLY A 138 -7.50 -7.31 -1.09
C GLY A 138 -6.65 -8.51 -1.53
N ASN A 139 -5.53 -8.24 -2.21
CA ASN A 139 -4.53 -9.24 -2.63
C ASN A 139 -3.75 -9.84 -1.44
N SER A 140 -4.45 -10.57 -0.57
CA SER A 140 -3.93 -11.24 0.63
C SER A 140 -3.69 -12.72 0.38
N VAL A 141 -2.47 -13.20 0.67
CA VAL A 141 -2.13 -14.63 0.62
C VAL A 141 -3.01 -15.43 1.59
N TYR A 142 -3.29 -14.87 2.76
CA TYR A 142 -4.18 -15.47 3.76
C TYR A 142 -5.57 -15.77 3.16
N ALA A 143 -6.18 -14.78 2.51
CA ALA A 143 -7.47 -14.96 1.84
C ALA A 143 -7.39 -15.90 0.63
N SER A 144 -6.25 -15.93 -0.07
CA SER A 144 -6.02 -16.84 -1.20
C SER A 144 -5.95 -18.29 -0.75
N VAL A 145 -5.29 -18.57 0.38
CA VAL A 145 -5.24 -19.90 0.99
C VAL A 145 -6.65 -20.31 1.41
N ALA A 146 -7.39 -19.47 2.14
CA ALA A 146 -8.77 -19.77 2.55
C ALA A 146 -9.71 -20.06 1.36
N SER A 147 -9.64 -19.25 0.29
CA SER A 147 -10.39 -19.49 -0.95
C SER A 147 -10.06 -20.84 -1.57
N THR A 148 -8.78 -21.20 -1.60
CA THR A 148 -8.31 -22.49 -2.13
C THR A 148 -8.76 -23.65 -1.22
N MET A 149 -8.76 -23.49 0.11
CA MET A 149 -9.25 -24.48 1.07
C MET A 149 -10.75 -24.76 0.90
N GLY A 150 -11.54 -23.74 0.59
CA GLY A 150 -12.99 -23.82 0.42
C GLY A 150 -13.45 -24.15 -1.00
N ASP A 151 -12.56 -24.01 -1.99
CA ASP A 151 -12.92 -23.97 -3.41
C ASP A 151 -14.01 -22.92 -3.71
N ILE A 152 -13.89 -21.75 -3.07
CA ILE A 152 -14.83 -20.62 -3.17
C ILE A 152 -14.17 -19.39 -3.77
N ALA A 153 -14.98 -18.51 -4.35
CA ALA A 153 -14.48 -17.31 -5.00
C ALA A 153 -13.80 -16.34 -4.01
N LEU A 154 -12.63 -15.84 -4.42
CA LEU A 154 -11.96 -14.68 -3.82
C LEU A 154 -12.21 -13.46 -4.71
N VAL A 155 -12.89 -12.46 -4.15
CA VAL A 155 -13.36 -11.28 -4.89
C VAL A 155 -12.79 -10.02 -4.27
N HIS A 156 -12.30 -9.10 -5.11
CA HIS A 156 -11.85 -7.80 -4.64
C HIS A 156 -13.06 -6.90 -4.32
N PRO A 157 -13.11 -6.17 -3.19
CA PRO A 157 -14.24 -5.29 -2.85
C PRO A 157 -14.54 -4.19 -3.87
N LYS A 158 -13.55 -3.81 -4.69
CA LYS A 158 -13.74 -2.91 -5.85
C LYS A 158 -14.74 -3.42 -6.89
N THR A 159 -15.16 -4.68 -6.82
CA THR A 159 -16.26 -5.20 -7.65
C THR A 159 -17.65 -4.78 -7.15
N LEU A 160 -17.76 -4.37 -5.87
CA LEU A 160 -19.00 -3.88 -5.27
C LEU A 160 -19.21 -2.39 -5.56
N PHE A 161 -18.12 -1.62 -5.58
CA PHE A 161 -18.14 -0.19 -5.81
C PHE A 161 -17.02 0.20 -6.77
N GLY A 162 -17.32 0.98 -7.80
CA GLY A 162 -16.29 1.60 -8.63
C GLY A 162 -15.37 2.51 -7.80
N GLY A 163 -14.12 2.69 -8.24
CA GLY A 163 -13.07 3.39 -7.46
C GLY A 163 -13.50 4.76 -6.93
N SER A 164 -14.04 5.63 -7.79
CA SER A 164 -14.48 6.96 -7.36
C SER A 164 -15.63 6.90 -6.35
N ARG A 165 -16.59 5.97 -6.51
CA ARG A 165 -17.68 5.78 -5.54
C ARG A 165 -17.17 5.27 -4.19
N ALA A 166 -16.23 4.31 -4.20
CA ALA A 166 -15.60 3.81 -3.00
C ALA A 166 -14.83 4.92 -2.25
N ALA A 167 -14.11 5.76 -3.00
CA ALA A 167 -13.41 6.91 -2.43
C ALA A 167 -14.36 7.90 -1.75
N GLU A 168 -15.48 8.28 -2.39
CA GLU A 168 -16.47 9.16 -1.76
C GLU A 168 -17.08 8.54 -0.50
N MET A 169 -17.37 7.23 -0.50
CA MET A 169 -17.86 6.52 0.70
C MET A 169 -16.85 6.57 1.84
N ILE A 170 -15.57 6.35 1.55
CA ILE A 170 -14.48 6.43 2.53
C ILE A 170 -14.36 7.85 3.10
N LEU A 171 -14.37 8.87 2.24
CA LEU A 171 -14.28 10.26 2.68
C LEU A 171 -15.50 10.69 3.51
N ALA A 172 -16.70 10.22 3.15
CA ALA A 172 -17.91 10.47 3.91
C ALA A 172 -17.87 9.81 5.29
N GLU A 173 -17.38 8.58 5.40
CA GLU A 173 -17.17 7.91 6.70
C GLU A 173 -16.17 8.68 7.56
N LEU A 174 -15.00 9.00 7.00
CA LEU A 174 -13.95 9.73 7.71
C LEU A 174 -14.40 11.11 8.18
N SER A 175 -15.22 11.83 7.40
CA SER A 175 -15.71 13.15 7.78
C SER A 175 -16.53 13.17 9.08
N ARG A 176 -17.13 12.03 9.47
CA ARG A 176 -17.99 11.90 10.65
C ARG A 176 -17.35 11.08 11.76
N HIS A 177 -16.55 10.08 11.38
CA HIS A 177 -16.13 9.00 12.27
C HIS A 177 -14.62 8.80 12.31
N GLN A 178 -13.80 9.75 11.82
CA GLN A 178 -12.33 9.62 11.84
C GLN A 178 -11.78 9.23 13.22
N GLY A 179 -12.34 9.78 14.30
CA GLY A 179 -11.91 9.51 15.67
C GLY A 179 -12.25 8.11 16.19
N ASP A 180 -13.15 7.40 15.52
CA ASP A 180 -13.56 6.03 15.89
C ASP A 180 -12.59 4.96 15.34
N TYR A 181 -11.68 5.37 14.44
CA TYR A 181 -10.65 4.51 13.88
C TYR A 181 -9.29 4.79 14.51
N HIS A 182 -8.42 3.78 14.51
CA HIS A 182 -7.01 4.02 14.80
C HIS A 182 -6.43 5.06 13.80
N PRO A 183 -5.57 6.00 14.24
CA PRO A 183 -5.07 7.07 13.35
C PRO A 183 -4.47 6.57 12.03
N LEU A 184 -3.68 5.49 12.07
CA LEU A 184 -3.10 4.90 10.85
C LEU A 184 -4.13 4.22 9.94
N GLU A 185 -5.21 3.68 10.49
CA GLU A 185 -6.32 3.12 9.69
C GLU A 185 -7.07 4.25 8.97
N ALA A 186 -7.34 5.35 9.68
CA ALA A 186 -7.95 6.53 9.10
C ALA A 186 -7.06 7.21 8.04
N ALA A 187 -5.75 7.33 8.31
CA ALA A 187 -4.77 7.83 7.34
C ALA A 187 -4.74 6.97 6.07
N PHE A 188 -4.76 5.65 6.24
CA PHE A 188 -4.83 4.71 5.13
C PHE A 188 -6.15 4.83 4.35
N GLY A 189 -7.26 5.13 5.02
CA GLY A 189 -8.53 5.48 4.39
C GLY A 189 -8.40 6.69 3.45
N TYR A 190 -7.85 7.80 3.93
CA TYR A 190 -7.58 8.97 3.07
C TYR A 190 -6.61 8.65 1.92
N GLN A 191 -5.55 7.88 2.19
CA GLN A 191 -4.63 7.43 1.14
C GLN A 191 -5.36 6.62 0.05
N THR A 192 -6.21 5.68 0.46
CA THR A 192 -6.98 4.82 -0.46
C THR A 192 -7.93 5.65 -1.31
N ALA A 193 -8.66 6.58 -0.67
CA ALA A 193 -9.56 7.49 -1.38
C ALA A 193 -8.80 8.37 -2.39
N PHE A 194 -7.65 8.92 -2.00
CA PHE A 194 -6.80 9.68 -2.91
C PHE A 194 -6.34 8.83 -4.11
N LEU A 195 -5.84 7.61 -3.89
CA LEU A 195 -5.33 6.74 -4.95
C LEU A 195 -6.43 6.34 -5.95
N ASP A 196 -7.65 6.12 -5.48
CA ASP A 196 -8.80 5.79 -6.35
C ASP A 196 -9.32 7.02 -7.13
N LEU A 197 -9.04 8.24 -6.65
CA LEU A 197 -9.36 9.51 -7.32
C LEU A 197 -8.18 10.11 -8.09
N GLU A 198 -6.99 9.53 -8.02
CA GLU A 198 -5.77 10.10 -8.57
C GLU A 198 -5.90 10.32 -10.09
N GLY A 199 -5.64 11.55 -10.54
CA GLY A 199 -5.80 11.96 -11.95
C GLY A 199 -7.22 12.38 -12.35
N GLN A 200 -8.21 12.22 -11.46
CA GLN A 200 -9.59 12.69 -11.66
C GLN A 200 -9.92 13.96 -10.85
N ILE A 201 -9.06 14.32 -9.90
CA ILE A 201 -9.22 15.46 -9.01
C ILE A 201 -8.09 16.47 -9.20
N GLY A 202 -8.41 17.76 -9.04
CA GLY A 202 -7.41 18.83 -9.05
C GLY A 202 -6.60 18.92 -7.75
N SER A 203 -5.53 19.72 -7.77
CA SER A 203 -4.54 19.84 -6.71
C SER A 203 -5.11 20.27 -5.36
N ALA A 204 -6.15 21.13 -5.36
CA ALA A 204 -6.80 21.59 -4.14
C ALA A 204 -7.48 20.44 -3.38
N ARG A 205 -8.21 19.57 -4.09
CA ARG A 205 -8.87 18.40 -3.50
C ARG A 205 -7.87 17.33 -3.11
N ALA A 206 -6.83 17.12 -3.91
CA ALA A 206 -5.73 16.23 -3.55
C ALA A 206 -5.04 16.68 -2.24
N LYS A 207 -4.78 17.99 -2.10
CA LYS A 207 -4.22 18.57 -0.88
C LYS A 207 -5.12 18.34 0.33
N ASP A 208 -6.41 18.64 0.25
CA ASP A 208 -7.34 18.45 1.38
C ASP A 208 -7.33 17.00 1.90
N ILE A 209 -7.38 16.02 1.00
CA ILE A 209 -7.37 14.60 1.37
C ILE A 209 -6.02 14.20 1.99
N LEU A 210 -4.92 14.55 1.34
CA LEU A 210 -3.58 14.10 1.74
C LEU A 210 -3.05 14.82 2.99
N GLU A 211 -3.45 16.06 3.25
CA GLU A 211 -3.11 16.75 4.50
C GLU A 211 -3.84 16.14 5.70
N LYS A 212 -5.09 15.70 5.53
CA LYS A 212 -5.81 14.93 6.57
C LYS A 212 -5.12 13.59 6.83
N ALA A 213 -4.65 12.90 5.78
CA ALA A 213 -3.83 11.69 5.93
C ALA A 213 -2.53 11.99 6.70
N HIS A 214 -1.83 13.07 6.35
CA HIS A 214 -0.57 13.46 6.98
C HIS A 214 -0.72 13.88 8.44
N ALA A 215 -1.82 14.54 8.81
CA ALA A 215 -2.11 14.88 10.20
C ALA A 215 -2.23 13.64 11.10
N LEU A 216 -2.69 12.51 10.53
CA LEU A 216 -2.86 11.24 11.23
C LEU A 216 -1.62 10.33 11.17
N ASP A 217 -0.80 10.46 10.13
CA ASP A 217 0.46 9.72 9.93
C ASP A 217 1.58 10.68 9.45
N PRO A 218 2.14 11.49 10.36
CA PRO A 218 3.12 12.54 10.03
C PRO A 218 4.49 11.99 9.59
N GLU A 219 4.75 10.70 9.79
CA GLU A 219 6.00 10.06 9.37
C GLU A 219 6.01 9.71 7.87
N ASN A 220 4.84 9.69 7.23
CA ASN A 220 4.72 9.22 5.86
C ASN A 220 4.85 10.36 4.83
N ASP A 221 6.09 10.57 4.38
CA ASP A 221 6.43 11.60 3.40
C ASP A 221 5.82 11.37 2.01
N VAL A 222 5.18 10.23 1.75
CA VAL A 222 4.44 10.02 0.51
C VAL A 222 3.36 11.09 0.35
N TYR A 223 2.65 11.47 1.42
CA TYR A 223 1.55 12.43 1.33
C TYR A 223 2.00 13.81 0.84
N PRO A 224 2.96 14.51 1.50
CA PRO A 224 3.40 15.82 1.00
C PRO A 224 4.07 15.73 -0.38
N LEU A 225 4.74 14.62 -0.72
CA LEU A 225 5.28 14.42 -2.07
C LEU A 225 4.17 14.28 -3.12
N LYS A 226 3.08 13.57 -2.80
CA LYS A 226 1.90 13.46 -3.66
C LYS A 226 1.12 14.78 -3.78
N VAL A 227 1.08 15.60 -2.73
CA VAL A 227 0.53 16.97 -2.79
C VAL A 227 1.35 17.83 -3.75
N ALA A 228 2.69 17.82 -3.63
CA ALA A 228 3.56 18.55 -4.54
C ALA A 228 3.37 18.08 -6.00
N ALA A 229 3.33 16.76 -6.22
CA ALA A 229 3.09 16.18 -7.55
C ALA A 229 1.73 16.60 -8.13
N ALA A 230 0.67 16.65 -7.31
CA ALA A 230 -0.65 17.11 -7.76
C ALA A 230 -0.62 18.59 -8.20
N TYR A 231 0.04 19.46 -7.42
CA TYR A 231 0.25 20.85 -7.84
C TYR A 231 1.06 20.98 -9.13
N PHE A 232 2.11 20.17 -9.29
CA PHE A 232 2.93 20.20 -10.49
C PHE A 232 2.19 19.73 -11.74
N ARG A 233 1.34 18.70 -11.62
CA ARG A 233 0.47 18.27 -12.73
C ARG A 233 -0.47 19.38 -13.21
N ASP A 234 -1.00 20.15 -12.26
CA ASP A 234 -1.88 21.28 -12.55
C ASP A 234 -1.13 22.57 -12.90
N ARG A 235 0.21 22.51 -13.06
CA ARG A 235 1.11 23.66 -13.33
C ARG A 235 1.08 24.75 -12.25
N HIS A 236 0.58 24.43 -11.06
CA HIS A 236 0.66 25.28 -9.87
C HIS A 236 2.04 25.14 -9.20
N TYR A 237 3.11 25.37 -9.98
CA TYR A 237 4.47 25.02 -9.57
C TYR A 237 4.93 25.72 -8.30
N ARG A 238 4.58 27.01 -8.10
CA ARG A 238 4.89 27.74 -6.85
C ARG A 238 4.32 27.06 -5.60
N SER A 239 3.10 26.53 -5.68
CA SER A 239 2.45 25.86 -4.56
C SER A 239 3.11 24.51 -4.26
N GLY A 240 3.41 23.72 -5.28
CA GLY A 240 4.13 22.45 -5.10
C GLY A 240 5.56 22.67 -4.58
N GLU A 241 6.23 23.71 -5.06
CA GLU A 241 7.57 24.11 -4.62
C GLU A 241 7.57 24.53 -3.14
N ALA A 242 6.55 25.27 -2.70
CA ALA A 242 6.40 25.64 -1.30
C ALA A 242 6.24 24.40 -0.39
N VAL A 243 5.49 23.39 -0.83
CA VAL A 243 5.34 22.11 -0.11
C VAL A 243 6.69 21.39 0.00
N LEU A 244 7.45 21.28 -1.10
CA LEU A 244 8.78 20.67 -1.07
C LEU A 244 9.76 21.44 -0.19
N LYS A 245 9.74 22.78 -0.28
CA LYS A 245 10.59 23.67 0.52
C LYS A 245 10.35 23.46 2.00
N ALA A 246 9.09 23.49 2.43
CA ALA A 246 8.73 23.25 3.83
C ALA A 246 9.18 21.85 4.28
N LEU A 247 8.81 20.80 3.53
CA LEU A 247 9.14 19.42 3.88
C LEU A 247 10.65 19.20 4.02
N MET A 248 11.42 19.60 3.00
CA MET A 248 12.85 19.32 2.95
C MET A 248 13.64 20.16 3.95
N THR A 249 13.23 21.42 4.19
CA THR A 249 13.90 22.30 5.15
C THR A 249 13.67 21.79 6.57
N THR A 250 12.43 21.49 6.96
CA THR A 250 12.10 20.91 8.27
C THR A 250 12.87 19.61 8.54
N GLN A 251 12.96 18.71 7.55
CA GLN A 251 13.72 17.47 7.72
C GLN A 251 15.22 17.71 7.86
N PHE A 252 15.78 18.66 7.10
CA PHE A 252 17.21 18.98 7.14
C PHE A 252 17.63 19.66 8.44
N GLU A 253 16.77 20.53 8.97
CA GLU A 253 16.96 21.18 10.28
C GLU A 253 16.91 20.16 11.42
N ALA A 254 15.96 19.21 11.37
CA ALA A 254 15.88 18.11 12.32
C ALA A 254 17.09 17.16 12.21
N SER A 255 17.59 16.91 11.00
CA SER A 255 18.78 16.11 10.76
C SER A 255 19.43 16.41 9.41
N SER A 256 20.70 16.79 9.43
CA SER A 256 21.49 17.03 8.21
C SER A 256 22.02 15.75 7.53
N ALA A 257 21.55 14.58 7.99
CA ALA A 257 21.82 13.28 7.39
C ALA A 257 21.27 13.19 5.96
N MET A 258 21.96 12.44 5.11
CA MET A 258 21.56 12.25 3.71
C MET A 258 21.45 10.77 3.34
N PRO A 259 20.48 10.39 2.48
CA PRO A 259 19.44 11.25 1.92
C PRO A 259 18.39 11.68 2.98
N LEU A 260 17.72 12.82 2.77
CA LEU A 260 16.51 13.15 3.55
C LEU A 260 15.47 12.05 3.40
N ARG A 261 14.58 11.87 4.38
CA ARG A 261 13.54 10.84 4.30
C ARG A 261 12.66 11.00 3.07
N ALA A 262 12.24 12.23 2.76
CA ALA A 262 11.44 12.53 1.58
C ALA A 262 12.15 12.11 0.28
N ILE A 263 13.46 12.34 0.18
CA ILE A 263 14.27 11.87 -0.95
C ILE A 263 14.31 10.34 -0.97
N GLY A 264 14.48 9.69 0.19
CA GLY A 264 14.47 8.24 0.32
C GLY A 264 13.15 7.61 -0.15
N VAL A 265 12.01 8.24 0.15
CA VAL A 265 10.69 7.83 -0.35
C VAL A 265 10.56 8.04 -1.85
N LEU A 266 10.98 9.21 -2.36
CA LEU A 266 10.90 9.56 -3.78
C LEU A 266 11.62 8.55 -4.68
N VAL A 267 12.77 8.04 -4.24
CA VAL A 267 13.58 7.06 -5.01
C VAL A 267 13.41 5.62 -4.51
N ARG A 268 12.41 5.33 -3.68
CA ARG A 268 12.18 3.99 -3.14
C ARG A 268 11.73 3.03 -4.24
N ARG A 269 12.40 1.88 -4.34
CA ARG A 269 12.02 0.80 -5.27
C ARG A 269 10.73 0.14 -4.83
N SER A 270 9.86 -0.14 -5.79
CA SER A 270 8.65 -0.93 -5.57
C SER A 270 8.95 -2.43 -5.59
N TRP A 271 8.12 -3.22 -4.91
CA TRP A 271 8.15 -4.68 -4.98
C TRP A 271 7.76 -5.20 -6.37
N ARG A 272 6.88 -4.50 -7.09
CA ARG A 272 6.39 -4.92 -8.42
C ARG A 272 7.36 -4.57 -9.57
N GLY A 273 8.57 -4.11 -9.24
CA GLY A 273 9.47 -3.44 -10.18
C GLY A 273 9.14 -1.95 -10.29
N GLY A 274 10.13 -1.13 -10.66
CA GLY A 274 9.99 0.33 -10.70
C GLY A 274 10.15 1.02 -9.35
N HIS A 275 9.49 2.18 -9.17
CA HIS A 275 9.61 3.06 -8.00
C HIS A 275 8.24 3.54 -7.54
N VAL A 276 8.10 3.74 -6.23
CA VAL A 276 6.83 4.14 -5.57
C VAL A 276 6.24 5.41 -6.18
N MET A 277 7.09 6.42 -6.45
CA MET A 277 6.67 7.72 -7.00
C MET A 277 6.87 7.81 -8.53
N SER A 278 7.03 6.68 -9.22
CA SER A 278 7.41 6.68 -10.65
C SER A 278 6.41 7.41 -11.55
N LYS A 279 5.11 7.33 -11.26
CA LYS A 279 4.04 8.04 -11.98
C LYS A 279 4.16 9.57 -11.88
N ASP A 280 4.86 10.05 -10.86
CA ASP A 280 4.94 11.48 -10.55
C ASP A 280 6.23 12.13 -11.08
N PHE A 281 7.26 11.36 -11.47
CA PHE A 281 8.58 11.91 -11.82
C PHE A 281 8.55 12.99 -12.89
N GLU A 282 7.76 12.81 -13.95
CA GLU A 282 7.65 13.81 -15.02
C GLU A 282 7.13 15.16 -14.52
N SER A 283 6.24 15.16 -13.52
CA SER A 283 5.74 16.41 -12.93
C SER A 283 6.84 17.15 -12.14
N PHE A 284 7.73 16.42 -11.47
CA PHE A 284 8.91 17.01 -10.81
C PHE A 284 9.91 17.57 -11.82
N PHE A 285 10.15 16.85 -12.93
CA PHE A 285 11.03 17.33 -14.00
C PHE A 285 10.48 18.58 -14.69
N ALA A 286 9.16 18.63 -14.93
CA ALA A 286 8.51 19.80 -15.51
C ALA A 286 8.65 21.03 -14.58
N ALA A 287 8.39 20.88 -13.29
CA ALA A 287 8.57 21.97 -12.31
C ALA A 287 10.04 22.42 -12.22
N ALA A 288 10.98 21.48 -12.25
CA ALA A 288 12.41 21.80 -12.27
C ALA A 288 12.81 22.59 -13.52
N ALA A 289 12.29 22.20 -14.70
CA ALA A 289 12.54 22.90 -15.96
C ALA A 289 11.94 24.32 -15.97
N ASP A 290 10.86 24.56 -15.23
CA ASP A 290 10.26 25.88 -15.01
C ASP A 290 11.03 26.74 -13.97
N GLY A 291 12.15 26.23 -13.45
CA GLY A 291 13.06 27.00 -12.58
C GLY A 291 12.79 26.86 -11.08
N HIS A 292 12.06 25.84 -10.65
CA HIS A 292 11.77 25.60 -9.23
C HIS A 292 12.89 24.81 -8.53
N PRO A 293 13.64 25.42 -7.58
CA PRO A 293 14.90 24.86 -7.08
C PRO A 293 14.76 23.59 -6.22
N TYR A 294 13.74 23.44 -5.38
CA TYR A 294 13.51 22.23 -4.60
C TYR A 294 13.01 21.09 -5.48
N ALA A 295 12.13 21.37 -6.45
CA ALA A 295 11.78 20.41 -7.51
C ALA A 295 13.02 19.95 -8.31
N ALA A 296 13.93 20.87 -8.64
CA ALA A 296 15.20 20.55 -9.29
C ALA A 296 16.11 19.68 -8.40
N ALA A 297 16.18 19.95 -7.09
CA ALA A 297 16.95 19.12 -6.16
C ALA A 297 16.39 17.68 -6.05
N CYS A 298 15.06 17.53 -5.97
CA CYS A 298 14.38 16.24 -6.06
C CYS A 298 14.65 15.53 -7.39
N SER A 299 14.53 16.25 -8.51
CA SER A 299 14.82 15.75 -9.86
C SER A 299 16.25 15.26 -10.02
N ALA A 300 17.21 15.95 -9.38
CA ALA A 300 18.61 15.54 -9.33
C ALA A 300 18.76 14.14 -8.70
N HIS A 301 18.08 13.89 -7.59
CA HIS A 301 18.08 12.59 -6.92
C HIS A 301 17.40 11.49 -7.74
N ILE A 302 16.27 11.79 -8.38
CA ILE A 302 15.61 10.85 -9.28
C ILE A 302 16.57 10.46 -10.42
N LEU A 303 17.13 11.43 -11.14
CA LEU A 303 18.07 11.16 -12.24
C LEU A 303 19.31 10.38 -11.79
N HIS A 304 19.83 10.67 -10.60
CA HIS A 304 20.99 9.99 -10.06
C HIS A 304 20.70 8.55 -9.62
N VAL A 305 19.72 8.38 -8.72
CA VAL A 305 19.48 7.09 -8.03
C VAL A 305 18.63 6.16 -8.88
N VAL A 306 17.61 6.67 -9.55
CA VAL A 306 16.66 5.86 -10.33
C VAL A 306 17.22 5.55 -11.72
N PHE A 307 17.77 6.57 -12.38
CA PHE A 307 18.18 6.46 -13.78
C PHE A 307 19.70 6.32 -13.99
N GLY A 308 20.52 6.42 -12.94
CA GLY A 308 21.98 6.35 -13.05
C GLY A 308 22.61 7.48 -13.87
N LYS A 309 21.87 8.57 -14.12
CA LYS A 309 22.27 9.68 -15.01
C LYS A 309 22.99 10.79 -14.23
N LEU A 310 24.28 10.60 -13.98
CA LEU A 310 25.09 11.54 -13.17
C LEU A 310 25.19 12.94 -13.78
N LYS A 311 25.45 13.06 -15.09
CA LYS A 311 25.59 14.38 -15.75
C LYS A 311 24.28 15.20 -15.68
N PRO A 312 23.12 14.65 -16.08
CA PRO A 312 21.83 15.31 -15.87
C PRO A 312 21.53 15.65 -14.40
N ALA A 313 21.80 14.74 -13.47
CA ALA A 313 21.60 15.02 -12.04
C ALA A 313 22.43 16.21 -11.56
N ARG A 314 23.70 16.30 -11.97
CA ARG A 314 24.57 17.45 -11.63
C ARG A 314 24.08 18.77 -12.20
N ARG A 315 23.43 18.76 -13.38
CA ARG A 315 22.80 19.96 -13.95
C ARG A 315 21.61 20.40 -13.10
N MET A 316 20.73 19.48 -12.73
CA MET A 316 19.54 19.80 -11.91
C MET A 316 19.92 20.39 -10.55
N ILE A 317 20.89 19.82 -9.84
CA ILE A 317 21.32 20.40 -8.56
C ILE A 317 22.11 21.71 -8.73
N ALA A 318 22.73 21.95 -9.90
CA ALA A 318 23.36 23.24 -10.19
C ALA A 318 22.31 24.34 -10.32
N MET A 319 21.18 24.07 -10.99
CA MET A 319 20.05 25.02 -11.07
C MET A 319 19.54 25.41 -9.67
N SER A 320 19.39 24.45 -8.75
CA SER A 320 19.00 24.77 -7.36
C SER A 320 20.01 25.70 -6.66
N LEU A 321 21.30 25.50 -6.91
CA LEU A 321 22.37 26.32 -6.33
C LEU A 321 22.55 27.68 -7.04
N GLU A 322 22.18 27.80 -8.31
CA GLU A 322 22.17 29.10 -8.99
C GLU A 322 21.03 29.96 -8.44
N ALA A 323 19.85 29.36 -8.20
CA ALA A 323 18.71 30.05 -7.61
C ALA A 323 18.93 30.40 -6.13
N GLU A 324 19.51 29.50 -5.32
CA GLU A 324 19.82 29.75 -3.91
C GLU A 324 21.28 29.37 -3.56
N PRO A 325 22.29 30.20 -3.90
CA PRO A 325 23.72 29.85 -3.76
C PRO A 325 24.19 29.53 -2.34
N ASN A 326 23.50 30.07 -1.34
CA ASN A 326 23.85 29.89 0.06
C ASN A 326 23.10 28.76 0.75
N ASN A 327 22.17 28.09 0.07
CA ASN A 327 21.35 27.03 0.64
C ASN A 327 22.21 25.81 1.04
N ALA A 328 22.31 25.57 2.35
CA ALA A 328 23.13 24.50 2.92
C ALA A 328 22.62 23.09 2.54
N LEU A 329 21.30 22.92 2.43
CA LEU A 329 20.67 21.69 1.99
C LEU A 329 21.09 21.35 0.54
N PHE A 330 21.03 22.31 -0.39
CA PHE A 330 21.45 22.08 -1.77
C PHE A 330 22.94 21.76 -1.89
N LYS A 331 23.78 22.45 -1.11
CA LYS A 331 25.23 22.13 -1.02
C LYS A 331 25.44 20.69 -0.54
N ARG A 332 24.66 20.23 0.45
CA ARG A 332 24.72 18.87 0.99
C ARG A 332 24.25 17.84 -0.05
N ILE A 333 23.15 18.10 -0.76
CA ILE A 333 22.64 17.27 -1.85
C ILE A 333 23.69 17.13 -2.96
N LYS A 334 24.29 18.23 -3.42
CA LYS A 334 25.36 18.20 -4.43
C LYS A 334 26.52 17.30 -4.02
N ARG A 335 26.93 17.34 -2.75
CA ARG A 335 27.98 16.47 -2.22
C ARG A 335 27.57 15.00 -2.18
N HIS A 336 26.28 14.69 -2.08
CA HIS A 336 25.75 13.33 -2.08
C HIS A 336 25.61 12.74 -3.50
N ILE A 337 25.46 13.59 -4.53
CA ILE A 337 25.42 13.18 -5.94
C ILE A 337 26.85 12.92 -6.45
N ARG A 338 27.30 11.67 -6.32
CA ARG A 338 28.63 11.17 -6.71
C ARG A 338 28.51 9.98 -7.66
N PRO A 339 29.54 9.62 -8.43
CA PRO A 339 29.51 8.39 -9.21
C PRO A 339 29.09 7.20 -8.35
N LEU A 340 28.08 6.47 -8.78
CA LEU A 340 27.67 5.25 -8.09
C LEU A 340 28.81 4.24 -8.21
N THR A 341 29.41 3.87 -7.08
CA THR A 341 30.53 2.90 -7.01
C THR A 341 30.09 1.46 -7.26
N THR A 342 28.78 1.23 -7.36
CA THR A 342 28.18 -0.07 -7.66
C THR A 342 27.17 0.08 -8.82
N PRO A 343 27.32 -0.70 -9.91
CA PRO A 343 26.33 -0.71 -10.98
C PRO A 343 25.04 -1.38 -10.47
N GLN A 344 23.94 -0.64 -10.47
CA GLN A 344 22.61 -1.22 -10.33
C GLN A 344 22.23 -1.87 -11.68
N SER A 345 22.28 -3.21 -11.75
CA SER A 345 21.25 -4.11 -12.30
C SER A 345 21.84 -5.34 -13.00
N GLY A 346 21.56 -6.54 -12.46
CA GLY A 346 21.61 -7.82 -13.18
C GLY A 346 22.90 -8.64 -13.06
N LEU A 347 22.73 -9.97 -12.89
CA LEU A 347 23.79 -10.98 -13.01
C LEU A 347 24.60 -10.84 -14.32
N LEU A 348 23.93 -10.47 -15.41
CA LEU A 348 24.54 -10.21 -16.72
C LEU A 348 25.48 -8.99 -16.73
N ALA A 349 25.16 -7.92 -15.99
CA ALA A 349 26.06 -6.76 -15.89
C ALA A 349 27.27 -7.05 -15.01
N LYS A 350 27.12 -7.86 -13.96
CA LYS A 350 28.24 -8.37 -13.16
C LYS A 350 29.16 -9.29 -13.97
N ALA A 351 28.59 -10.14 -14.83
CA ALA A 351 29.35 -11.00 -15.74
C ALA A 351 30.12 -10.15 -16.78
N ARG A 352 29.47 -9.17 -17.41
CA ARG A 352 30.12 -8.22 -18.34
C ARG A 352 31.23 -7.40 -17.69
N LEU A 353 31.04 -6.93 -16.45
CA LEU A 353 32.07 -6.18 -15.74
C LEU A 353 33.27 -7.06 -15.35
N ARG A 354 33.05 -8.33 -14.99
CA ARG A 354 34.13 -9.29 -14.72
C ARG A 354 34.90 -9.66 -15.97
N LEU A 355 34.21 -9.85 -17.10
CA LEU A 355 34.83 -10.17 -18.39
C LEU A 355 35.62 -8.98 -18.94
N TRP A 356 35.10 -7.75 -18.79
CA TRP A 356 35.82 -6.54 -19.13
C TRP A 356 37.07 -6.31 -18.27
N LYS A 357 36.98 -6.56 -16.95
CA LYS A 357 38.16 -6.55 -16.06
C LYS A 357 39.18 -7.65 -16.37
N ALA A 358 38.75 -8.74 -17.00
CA ALA A 358 39.61 -9.84 -17.45
C ALA A 358 40.14 -9.63 -18.88
N GLY A 359 39.89 -8.47 -19.52
CA GLY A 359 40.37 -8.16 -20.87
C GLY A 359 39.61 -8.86 -22.01
N ILE A 360 38.52 -9.56 -21.72
CA ILE A 360 37.72 -10.29 -22.71
C ILE A 360 36.62 -9.36 -23.23
N ARG A 361 36.68 -9.00 -24.52
CA ARG A 361 35.61 -8.24 -25.19
C ARG A 361 34.53 -9.20 -25.68
N ILE A 362 33.27 -8.94 -25.34
CA ILE A 362 32.06 -9.54 -25.94
C ILE A 362 31.31 -8.45 -26.67
#